data_AF-A0A0W7WB01-F1
#
_entry.id   AF-A0A0W7WB01-F1
#
_cell.length_a   1.000
_cell.length_b   1.000
_cell.length_c   1.000
_cell.angle_alpha   90.00
_cell.angle_beta   90.00
_cell.angle_gamma   90.00
#
_symmetry.space_group_name_H-M   'P 1'
#
loop_
_entity.id
_entity.type
_entity.pdbx_description
1 polymer ?
#
loop_
_entity_poly.entity_id
_entity_poly.type
_entity_poly.pdbx_seq_one_letter_code
_entity_poly.pdbx_strand_id
1 'polypeptide(L)'
;MGAVSVTVDGDEFRPPNQAEHWTRTRFGELLDALTLGRKRTVRIEVHEIDGSIFTDIIHAVRKERVAVNVEQPNAMRRARHRPAHQLFEITGSGFIPGEDVTVALGVSSAEGSADGKARGLVDLSQLADHRSEIMLIGRVSGVIVSERLPS
;
A
#
# COMPACT_ATOMS: atom_id res chain seq x y z
N MET A 1 2.97 11.98 24.05
CA MET A 1 1.65 12.41 23.55
C MET A 1 1.91 13.43 22.45
N GLY A 2 1.82 13.01 21.17
CA GLY A 2 2.04 13.92 20.03
C GLY A 2 0.70 14.43 19.51
N ALA A 3 0.54 15.76 19.45
CA ALA A 3 -0.60 16.39 18.81
C ALA A 3 -0.37 16.43 17.30
N VAL A 4 -1.43 16.22 16.51
CA VAL A 4 -1.42 16.28 15.06
C VAL A 4 -2.27 17.48 14.62
N SER A 5 -1.72 18.37 13.81
CA SER A 5 -2.49 19.41 13.12
C SER A 5 -2.93 18.88 11.77
N VAL A 6 -4.20 19.10 11.41
CA VAL A 6 -4.76 18.60 10.15
C VAL A 6 -5.39 19.74 9.37
N THR A 7 -5.12 19.77 8.06
CA THR A 7 -5.81 20.63 7.11
C THR A 7 -6.42 19.81 5.99
N VAL A 8 -7.53 20.28 5.43
CA VAL A 8 -8.24 19.69 4.29
C VAL A 8 -8.50 20.78 3.28
N ASP A 9 -7.95 20.66 2.08
CA ASP A 9 -8.03 21.68 1.03
C ASP A 9 -7.61 23.10 1.49
N GLY A 10 -6.72 23.16 2.50
CA GLY A 10 -6.23 24.40 3.11
C GLY A 10 -6.99 24.86 4.36
N ASP A 11 -8.14 24.26 4.67
CA ASP A 11 -8.94 24.60 5.85
C ASP A 11 -8.57 23.72 7.06
N GLU A 12 -8.52 24.32 8.26
CA GLU A 12 -8.22 23.59 9.50
C GLU A 12 -9.32 22.56 9.82
N PHE A 13 -8.93 21.30 10.00
CA PHE A 13 -9.85 20.20 10.30
C PHE A 13 -9.73 19.75 11.75
N ARG A 14 -10.66 20.19 12.60
CA ARG A 14 -10.66 19.88 14.03
C ARG A 14 -11.43 18.60 14.36
N PRO A 15 -11.08 17.91 15.45
CA PRO A 15 -11.85 16.78 15.94
C PRO A 15 -13.33 17.14 16.19
N PRO A 16 -14.26 16.18 16.05
CA PRO A 16 -15.68 16.43 16.26
C PRO A 16 -16.01 16.92 17.66
N ASN A 17 -15.20 16.51 18.65
CA ASN A 17 -15.32 16.97 20.03
C ASN A 17 -14.26 18.05 20.30
N GLN A 18 -14.69 19.26 20.60
CA GLN A 18 -13.81 20.44 20.72
C GLN A 18 -12.79 20.35 21.88
N ALA A 19 -12.99 19.42 22.82
CA ALA A 19 -12.07 19.18 23.93
C ALA A 19 -10.90 18.25 23.57
N GLU A 20 -10.86 17.70 22.36
CA GLU A 20 -9.88 16.69 21.95
C GLU A 20 -9.02 17.22 20.80
N HIS A 21 -7.73 16.91 20.83
CA HIS A 21 -6.80 17.13 19.71
C HIS A 21 -6.68 15.84 18.90
N TRP A 22 -6.36 15.95 17.60
CA TRP A 22 -5.92 14.78 16.86
C TRP A 22 -4.62 14.27 17.47
N THR A 23 -4.56 12.96 17.67
CA THR A 23 -3.37 12.27 18.17
C THR A 23 -3.05 11.11 17.23
N ARG A 24 -1.80 10.66 17.23
CA ARG A 24 -1.36 9.54 16.38
C ARG A 24 -2.19 8.28 16.61
N THR A 25 -2.63 8.00 17.84
CA THR A 25 -3.49 6.86 18.17
C THR A 25 -4.87 6.93 17.52
N ARG A 26 -5.38 8.14 17.24
CA ARG A 26 -6.68 8.38 16.59
C ARG A 26 -6.57 8.66 15.09
N PHE A 27 -5.44 8.32 14.48
CA PHE A 27 -5.25 8.50 13.05
C PHE A 27 -6.29 7.71 12.23
N GLY A 28 -6.71 6.53 12.68
CA GLY A 28 -7.79 5.78 12.03
C GLY A 28 -9.12 6.54 11.98
N GLU A 29 -9.55 7.13 13.09
CA GLU A 29 -10.78 7.93 13.16
C GLU A 29 -10.69 9.18 12.27
N LEU A 30 -9.51 9.80 12.22
CA LEU A 30 -9.22 10.90 11.32
C LEU A 30 -9.39 10.49 9.85
N LEU A 31 -8.79 9.36 9.45
CA LEU A 31 -8.89 8.85 8.08
C LEU A 31 -10.34 8.54 7.69
N ASP A 32 -11.11 7.96 8.60
CA ASP A 32 -12.53 7.67 8.36
C ASP A 32 -13.36 8.95 8.16
N ALA A 33 -13.07 10.00 8.94
CA ALA A 33 -13.72 11.31 8.81
C ALA A 33 -13.36 12.00 7.48
N LEU A 34 -12.07 12.04 7.12
CA LEU A 34 -11.58 12.65 5.89
C LEU A 34 -12.11 11.97 4.63
N THR A 35 -12.22 10.64 4.66
CA THR A 35 -12.67 9.87 3.51
C THR A 35 -14.19 9.76 3.42
N LEU A 36 -14.93 10.32 4.39
CA LEU A 36 -16.38 10.22 4.54
C LEU A 36 -16.85 8.75 4.49
N GLY A 37 -16.13 7.87 5.20
CA GLY A 37 -16.30 6.42 5.13
C GLY A 37 -15.90 5.84 3.77
N ARG A 38 -14.73 6.24 3.25
CA ARG A 38 -14.18 5.82 1.94
C ARG A 38 -15.08 6.12 0.75
N LYS A 39 -15.88 7.19 0.77
CA LYS A 39 -16.69 7.60 -0.39
C LYS A 39 -15.96 8.57 -1.31
N ARG A 40 -14.82 9.11 -0.89
CA ARG A 40 -13.99 10.06 -1.64
C ARG A 40 -12.54 9.60 -1.64
N THR A 41 -11.87 9.83 -2.77
CA THR A 41 -10.41 9.64 -2.87
C THR A 41 -9.74 10.86 -2.26
N VAL A 42 -8.79 10.66 -1.35
CA VAL A 42 -8.08 11.73 -0.65
C VAL A 42 -6.58 11.50 -0.78
N ARG A 43 -5.82 12.54 -1.13
CA ARG A 43 -4.35 12.55 -1.01
C ARG A 43 -3.99 13.04 0.38
N ILE A 44 -3.11 12.33 1.05
CA ILE A 44 -2.67 12.64 2.41
C ILE A 44 -1.18 12.88 2.37
N GLU A 45 -0.76 13.97 3.01
CA GLU A 45 0.63 14.30 3.23
C GLU A 45 0.85 14.42 4.74
N VAL A 46 1.77 13.63 5.29
CA VAL A 46 2.09 13.59 6.71
C VAL A 46 3.48 14.16 6.90
N HIS A 47 3.58 15.23 7.68
CA HIS A 47 4.86 15.82 8.08
C HIS A 47 5.17 15.37 9.50
N GLU A 48 6.31 14.72 9.70
CA GLU A 48 6.76 14.32 11.04
C GLU A 48 7.77 15.34 11.60
N ILE A 49 7.98 15.30 12.92
CA ILE A 49 8.81 16.28 13.65
C ILE A 49 10.28 16.20 13.21
N ASP A 50 10.73 15.05 12.73
CA ASP A 50 12.07 14.85 12.18
C ASP A 50 12.27 15.44 10.77
N GLY A 51 11.22 16.05 10.20
CA GLY A 51 11.22 16.65 8.86
C GLY A 51 10.93 15.65 7.73
N SER A 52 10.63 14.39 8.04
CA SER A 52 10.20 13.43 7.04
C SER A 52 8.79 13.75 6.52
N ILE A 53 8.58 13.50 5.23
CA ILE A 53 7.29 13.70 4.55
C ILE A 53 6.86 12.36 3.94
N PHE A 54 5.69 11.89 4.36
CA PHE A 54 5.05 10.70 3.78
C PHE A 54 3.83 11.11 2.98
N THR A 55 3.67 10.59 1.76
CA THR A 55 2.51 10.85 0.90
C THR A 55 1.79 9.55 0.57
N ASP A 56 0.48 9.52 0.74
CA ASP A 56 -0.38 8.40 0.36
C ASP A 56 -1.68 8.89 -0.32
N ILE A 57 -2.36 8.01 -1.05
CA ILE A 57 -3.65 8.27 -1.67
C ILE A 57 -4.64 7.21 -1.22
N ILE A 58 -5.59 7.59 -0.37
CA ILE A 58 -6.69 6.71 0.04
C ILE A 58 -7.79 6.78 -1.00
N HIS A 59 -8.08 5.66 -1.66
CA HIS A 59 -9.13 5.57 -2.67
C HIS A 59 -10.52 5.37 -2.08
N ALA A 60 -11.53 5.94 -2.74
CA ALA A 60 -12.93 5.64 -2.42
C ALA A 60 -13.25 4.15 -2.67
N VAL A 61 -13.85 3.48 -1.69
CA VAL A 61 -14.47 2.16 -1.84
C VAL A 61 -15.80 2.33 -2.55
N ARG A 62 -15.90 1.78 -3.77
CA ARG A 62 -17.16 1.71 -4.48
C ARG A 62 -18.06 0.70 -3.76
N LYS A 63 -19.15 1.18 -3.14
CA LYS A 63 -20.20 0.30 -2.62
C LYS A 63 -20.80 -0.45 -3.82
N GLU A 64 -20.50 -1.73 -3.97
CA GLU A 64 -21.23 -2.58 -4.90
C GLU A 64 -22.68 -2.62 -4.43
N ARG A 65 -23.58 -2.07 -5.26
CA ARG A 65 -25.01 -2.28 -5.07
C ARG A 65 -25.26 -3.76 -5.30
N VAL A 66 -25.70 -4.47 -4.26
CA VAL A 66 -26.31 -5.78 -4.40
C VAL A 66 -27.48 -5.61 -5.37
N ALA A 67 -27.33 -6.11 -6.59
CA ALA A 67 -28.36 -6.08 -7.61
C ALA A 67 -29.39 -7.14 -7.24
N VAL A 68 -30.60 -6.70 -6.89
CA VAL A 68 -31.78 -7.58 -6.90
C VAL A 68 -32.06 -7.88 -8.37
N ASN A 69 -32.08 -9.18 -8.69
CA ASN A 69 -32.27 -9.71 -10.03
C ASN A 69 -33.63 -9.30 -10.60
N VAL A 70 -33.63 -8.46 -11.64
CA VAL A 70 -34.75 -8.30 -12.57
C VAL A 70 -34.15 -8.27 -13.98
N GLU A 71 -34.70 -9.10 -14.86
CA GLU A 71 -34.26 -9.40 -16.23
C GLU A 71 -33.93 -8.17 -17.09
N GLN A 72 -32.95 -8.37 -17.97
CA GLN A 72 -32.39 -7.39 -18.91
C GLN A 72 -33.39 -6.97 -20.00
N PRO A 73 -33.17 -5.80 -20.66
CA PRO A 73 -32.41 -5.88 -21.90
C PRO A 73 -31.28 -4.86 -22.02
N ASN A 74 -30.16 -5.38 -22.51
CA ASN A 74 -29.05 -4.75 -23.21
C ASN A 74 -29.09 -3.21 -23.39
N ALA A 75 -28.33 -2.52 -22.55
CA ALA A 75 -27.71 -1.25 -22.94
C ALA A 75 -26.22 -1.36 -22.60
N MET A 76 -25.43 -1.45 -23.66
CA MET A 76 -23.97 -1.48 -23.70
C MET A 76 -23.38 -0.26 -22.98
N ARG A 77 -23.39 -0.27 -21.64
CA ARG A 77 -22.50 0.56 -20.85
C ARG A 77 -21.23 -0.25 -20.71
N ARG A 78 -20.24 0.08 -21.53
CA ARG A 78 -18.83 -0.26 -21.31
C ARG A 78 -18.49 0.14 -19.88
N ALA A 79 -18.75 -0.74 -18.93
CA ALA A 79 -18.18 -0.66 -17.61
C ALA A 79 -16.69 -0.75 -17.86
N ARG A 80 -15.98 0.38 -17.72
CA ARG A 80 -14.52 0.38 -17.67
C ARG A 80 -14.16 -0.64 -16.59
N HIS A 81 -13.72 -1.80 -17.03
CA HIS A 81 -13.14 -2.85 -16.20
C HIS A 81 -11.98 -2.17 -15.48
N ARG A 82 -12.19 -1.72 -14.23
CA ARG A 82 -11.03 -1.43 -13.39
C ARG A 82 -10.40 -2.80 -13.16
N PRO A 83 -9.10 -2.99 -13.45
CA PRO A 83 -8.44 -4.23 -13.07
C PRO A 83 -8.66 -4.40 -11.57
N ALA A 84 -9.18 -5.55 -11.15
CA ALA A 84 -9.15 -5.92 -9.75
C ALA A 84 -7.68 -5.93 -9.34
N HIS A 85 -7.31 -5.22 -8.28
CA HIS A 85 -5.96 -5.29 -7.76
C HIS A 85 -5.71 -6.73 -7.32
N GLN A 86 -4.82 -7.43 -8.00
CA GLN A 86 -4.43 -8.79 -7.64
C GLN A 86 -3.44 -8.70 -6.49
N LEU A 87 -3.87 -9.08 -5.29
CA LEU A 87 -3.00 -9.21 -4.13
C LEU A 87 -2.39 -10.61 -4.12
N PHE A 88 -1.11 -10.69 -3.78
CA PHE A 88 -0.40 -11.94 -3.57
C PHE A 88 0.15 -11.94 -2.15
N GLU A 89 -0.14 -13.00 -1.39
CA GLU A 89 0.33 -13.17 -0.03
C GLU A 89 1.55 -14.09 -0.03
N ILE A 90 2.64 -13.63 0.57
CA ILE A 90 3.84 -14.42 0.85
C ILE A 90 3.97 -14.55 2.38
N THR A 91 4.28 -15.75 2.86
CA THR A 91 4.51 -16.02 4.28
C THR A 91 5.85 -16.71 4.48
N GLY A 92 6.47 -16.47 5.63
CA GLY A 92 7.79 -16.99 5.97
C GLY A 92 7.96 -17.15 7.47
N SER A 93 8.91 -17.98 7.88
CA SER A 93 9.23 -18.23 9.30
C SER A 93 10.73 -18.14 9.55
N GLY A 94 11.13 -18.08 10.82
CA GLY A 94 12.53 -17.89 11.24
C GLY A 94 12.92 -16.45 11.54
N PHE A 95 11.99 -15.51 11.37
CA PHE A 95 12.20 -14.10 11.73
C PHE A 95 12.26 -13.90 13.25
N ILE A 96 13.02 -12.89 13.67
CA ILE A 96 13.09 -12.42 15.05
C ILE A 96 11.83 -11.58 15.35
N PRO A 97 11.12 -11.81 16.46
CA PRO A 97 9.97 -10.98 16.82
C PRO A 97 10.31 -9.50 16.89
N GLY A 98 9.55 -8.68 16.16
CA GLY A 98 9.74 -7.22 16.09
C GLY A 98 10.85 -6.74 15.16
N GLU A 99 11.49 -7.62 14.38
CA GLU A 99 12.45 -7.18 13.37
C GLU A 99 11.78 -6.54 12.14
N ASP A 100 12.51 -5.66 11.48
CA ASP A 100 12.11 -5.13 10.17
C ASP A 100 12.26 -6.21 9.09
N VAL A 101 11.16 -6.56 8.42
CA VAL A 101 11.15 -7.48 7.28
C VAL A 101 10.85 -6.69 6.01
N THR A 102 11.79 -6.69 5.07
CA THR A 102 11.62 -6.04 3.76
C THR A 102 10.87 -6.97 2.82
N VAL A 103 9.83 -6.46 2.16
CA VAL A 103 9.18 -7.13 1.02
C VAL A 103 9.81 -6.60 -0.26
N ALA A 104 10.39 -7.48 -1.06
CA ALA A 104 11.11 -7.12 -2.27
C ALA A 104 10.58 -7.89 -3.49
N LEU A 105 10.69 -7.27 -4.67
CA LEU A 105 10.40 -7.91 -5.95
C LEU A 105 11.72 -8.18 -6.68
N GLY A 106 11.99 -9.45 -6.97
CA GLY A 106 13.06 -9.90 -7.84
C GLY A 106 12.70 -9.62 -9.30
N VAL A 107 13.45 -8.72 -9.92
CA VAL A 107 13.26 -8.25 -11.30
C VAL A 107 14.26 -8.85 -12.28
N SER A 108 15.39 -9.33 -11.76
CA SER A 108 16.48 -9.96 -12.51
C SER A 108 17.41 -10.70 -11.54
N SER A 109 18.15 -11.69 -12.02
CA SER A 109 19.25 -12.32 -11.27
C SER A 109 20.58 -12.15 -12.01
N ALA A 110 21.67 -12.24 -11.26
CA ALA A 110 23.04 -12.25 -11.80
C ALA A 110 23.86 -13.27 -11.02
N GLU A 111 24.79 -13.93 -11.71
CA GLU A 111 25.74 -14.84 -11.07
C GLU A 111 26.88 -14.05 -10.42
N GLY A 112 27.35 -14.56 -9.29
CA GLY A 112 28.55 -14.04 -8.63
C GLY A 112 29.82 -14.53 -9.34
N SER A 113 30.81 -13.65 -9.48
CA SER A 113 32.15 -13.99 -9.92
C SER A 113 32.92 -14.78 -8.85
N ALA A 114 34.03 -15.40 -9.25
CA ALA A 114 34.86 -16.21 -8.37
C ALA A 114 35.46 -15.42 -7.17
N ASP A 115 35.57 -14.09 -7.26
CA ASP A 115 35.98 -13.21 -6.17
C ASP A 115 34.81 -12.70 -5.30
N GLY A 116 33.61 -13.26 -5.49
CA GLY A 116 32.42 -12.96 -4.69
C GLY A 116 31.71 -11.66 -5.04
N LYS A 117 31.95 -11.09 -6.23
CA LYS A 117 31.26 -9.88 -6.70
C LYS A 117 30.11 -10.24 -7.63
N ALA A 118 29.06 -9.44 -7.65
CA ALA A 118 28.00 -9.56 -8.63
C ALA A 118 27.63 -8.18 -9.16
N ARG A 119 27.17 -8.12 -10.41
CA ARG A 119 26.61 -6.90 -11.01
C ARG A 119 25.32 -7.26 -11.74
N GLY A 120 24.22 -6.67 -11.29
CA GLY A 120 22.92 -6.75 -11.96
C GLY A 120 22.66 -5.51 -12.82
N LEU A 121 21.92 -5.69 -13.91
CA LEU A 121 21.33 -4.61 -14.69
C LEU A 121 19.82 -4.81 -14.68
N VAL A 122 19.08 -3.75 -14.39
CA VAL A 122 17.61 -3.77 -14.36
C VAL A 122 17.11 -2.91 -15.50
N ASP A 123 16.38 -3.53 -16.43
CA ASP A 123 15.58 -2.79 -17.40
C ASP A 123 14.25 -2.42 -16.77
N LEU A 124 14.05 -1.13 -16.49
CA LEU A 124 12.83 -0.63 -15.85
C LEU A 124 11.57 -0.85 -16.71
N SER A 125 11.72 -1.03 -18.02
CA SER A 125 10.58 -1.33 -18.90
C SER A 125 10.05 -2.76 -18.70
N GLN A 126 10.89 -3.68 -18.21
CA GLN A 126 10.56 -5.08 -17.97
C GLN A 126 9.94 -5.31 -16.58
N LEU A 127 9.84 -4.27 -15.74
CA LEU A 127 9.26 -4.38 -14.40
C LEU A 127 7.77 -4.78 -14.42
N ALA A 128 7.10 -4.60 -15.56
CA ALA A 128 5.70 -4.95 -15.75
C ALA A 128 5.48 -6.41 -16.19
N ASP A 129 6.53 -7.15 -16.56
CA ASP A 129 6.40 -8.49 -17.13
C ASP A 129 6.38 -9.59 -16.05
N HIS A 130 5.41 -10.50 -16.17
CA HIS A 130 4.86 -11.38 -15.12
C HIS A 130 5.76 -12.54 -14.63
N ARG A 131 7.08 -12.40 -14.66
CA ARG A 131 8.04 -13.44 -14.22
C ARG A 131 8.78 -13.05 -12.95
N SER A 132 8.11 -12.32 -12.07
CA SER A 132 8.69 -11.78 -10.86
C SER A 132 8.64 -12.77 -9.68
N GLU A 133 9.74 -12.81 -8.93
CA GLU A 133 9.83 -13.50 -7.64
C GLU A 133 9.57 -12.46 -6.54
N ILE A 134 8.78 -12.78 -5.53
CA ILE A 134 8.61 -11.93 -4.35
C ILE A 134 9.40 -12.52 -3.18
N MET A 135 10.01 -11.66 -2.36
CA MET A 135 10.89 -12.07 -1.27
C MET A 135 10.56 -11.35 0.03
N LEU A 136 10.65 -12.06 1.15
CA LEU A 136 10.75 -11.50 2.50
C LEU A 136 12.20 -11.55 2.96
N ILE A 137 12.73 -10.43 3.44
CA ILE A 137 14.14 -10.31 3.88
C ILE A 137 14.18 -9.74 5.29
N GLY A 138 14.55 -10.57 6.27
CA GLY A 138 14.74 -10.16 7.66
C GLY A 138 16.02 -9.36 7.82
N ARG A 139 15.92 -8.11 8.28
CA ARG A 139 17.07 -7.20 8.41
C ARG A 139 18.09 -7.67 9.45
N VAL A 140 17.62 -8.27 10.54
CA VAL A 140 18.48 -8.69 11.67
C VAL A 140 18.79 -10.17 11.57
N SER A 141 17.78 -11.00 11.30
CA SER A 141 17.94 -12.45 11.20
C SER A 141 18.68 -12.90 9.93
N GLY A 142 18.66 -12.09 8.86
CA GLY A 142 19.18 -12.47 7.56
C GLY A 142 18.34 -13.55 6.84
N VAL A 143 17.16 -13.87 7.36
CA VAL A 143 16.25 -14.84 6.74
C VAL A 143 15.74 -14.30 5.41
N ILE A 144 15.82 -15.13 4.36
CA ILE A 144 15.26 -14.85 3.05
C ILE A 144 14.24 -15.94 2.71
N VAL A 145 13.00 -15.54 2.45
CA VAL A 145 11.93 -16.42 1.94
C VAL A 145 11.50 -15.91 0.59
N SER A 146 11.43 -16.77 -0.42
CA SER A 146 11.07 -16.37 -1.77
C SER A 146 9.96 -17.23 -2.37
N GLU A 147 9.11 -16.59 -3.17
CA GLU A 147 8.00 -17.25 -3.86
C GLU A 147 7.84 -16.69 -5.27
N ARG A 148 7.55 -17.56 -6.25
CA ARG A 148 7.28 -17.14 -7.63
C ARG A 148 5.84 -16.68 -7.75
N LEU A 149 5.64 -15.52 -8.36
CA LEU A 149 4.30 -15.06 -8.69
C LEU A 149 3.70 -15.96 -9.79
N PRO A 150 2.39 -16.29 -9.70
CA PRO A 150 1.68 -16.98 -10.77
C PRO A 150 1.70 -16.10 -12.03
N SER A 151 1.91 -16.74 -13.18
CA SER A 151 1.85 -16.12 -14.51
C SER A 151 0.42 -15.96 -15.02
#